data_AF-A0A967H3K0-F1
#
_entry.id   AF-A0A967H3K0-F1
#
_cell.length_a   1.000
_cell.length_b   1.000
_cell.length_c   1.000
_cell.angle_alpha   90.00
_cell.angle_beta   90.00
_cell.angle_gamma   90.00
#
_symmetry.space_group_name_H-M   'P 1'
#
loop_
_entity.id
_entity.type
_entity.pdbx_description
1 polymer ?
#
loop_
_entity_poly.entity_id
_entity_poly.type
_entity_poly.pdbx_seq_one_letter_code
_entity_poly.pdbx_strand_id
1 'polypeptide(L)'
;LFLAFVLSGCASTYSYSNKPLNSDIDNAAAGKASYKVSSDRGCYKNHDSKGDRCHEKTLVILALSGGGSRAAYFSASVMLELEKVFSEEGLNLLEEVDVISSVSGGSLPAAYYAVSRDRDDNSYRMTDRAWDEATVRKLMRKNYLGAWFRRWFWPQNIYRYWFTAYDRSDIMADVFADNLYDSKFPGFDYDFSRLQEDRPNLVLNATNGTMGARFGHTFSFTKEDFSKLGSDISR
;
A
#
# COMPACT_ATOMS: atom_id res chain seq x y z
N LEU A 1 42.78 -22.43 10.06
CA LEU A 1 42.89 -21.02 9.65
C LEU A 1 41.79 -20.76 8.62
N PHE A 2 40.63 -20.26 9.04
CA PHE A 2 39.53 -19.93 8.12
C PHE A 2 39.75 -18.50 7.61
N LEU A 3 40.06 -18.36 6.32
CA LEU A 3 40.25 -17.09 5.66
C LEU A 3 38.86 -16.55 5.26
N ALA A 4 38.32 -15.62 6.04
CA ALA A 4 37.09 -14.91 5.70
C ALA A 4 37.43 -13.78 4.70
N PHE A 5 37.07 -13.97 3.43
CA PHE A 5 37.06 -12.89 2.45
C PHE A 5 35.90 -11.94 2.76
N VAL A 6 36.20 -10.80 3.37
CA VAL A 6 35.27 -9.67 3.45
C VAL A 6 35.40 -8.90 2.14
N LEU A 7 34.58 -9.27 1.16
CA LEU A 7 34.36 -8.44 -0.04
C LEU A 7 33.44 -7.29 0.37
N SER A 8 34.04 -6.12 0.64
CA SER A 8 33.30 -4.86 0.70
C SER A 8 32.74 -4.57 -0.70
N GLY A 9 31.47 -4.92 -0.93
CA GLY A 9 30.74 -4.47 -2.11
C GLY A 9 30.61 -2.96 -2.07
N CYS A 10 31.44 -2.26 -2.84
CA CYS A 10 31.21 -0.85 -3.14
C CYS A 10 29.85 -0.74 -3.83
N ALA A 11 29.00 0.16 -3.33
CA ALA A 11 27.68 0.45 -3.85
C ALA A 11 27.72 0.67 -5.38
N SER A 12 26.73 0.10 -6.08
CA SER A 12 26.65 0.08 -7.53
C SER A 12 26.70 1.50 -8.13
N THR A 13 27.47 1.66 -9.20
CA THR A 13 27.57 2.88 -10.02
C THR A 13 26.31 3.17 -10.83
N TYR A 14 25.29 2.31 -10.72
CA TYR A 14 24.05 2.32 -11.51
C TYR A 14 22.84 2.84 -10.72
N SER A 15 23.03 3.62 -9.65
CA SER A 15 21.89 4.24 -8.96
C SER A 15 21.24 5.32 -9.83
N TYR A 16 19.91 5.24 -10.01
CA TYR A 16 19.14 6.33 -10.61
C TYR A 16 19.19 7.55 -9.67
N SER A 17 20.01 8.54 -10.02
CA SER A 17 20.06 9.82 -9.32
C SER A 17 19.32 10.88 -10.12
N ASN A 18 18.14 11.28 -9.63
CA ASN A 18 17.44 12.45 -10.16
C ASN A 18 18.24 13.71 -9.80
N LYS A 19 18.52 14.55 -10.80
CA LYS A 19 19.07 15.89 -10.53
C LYS A 19 17.99 16.75 -9.87
N PRO A 20 18.29 17.43 -8.75
CA PRO A 20 17.31 18.33 -8.14
C PRO A 20 16.95 19.42 -9.16
N LEU A 21 15.66 19.70 -9.33
CA LEU A 21 15.22 20.87 -10.06
C LEU A 21 15.64 22.11 -9.28
N ASN A 22 16.31 23.06 -9.96
CA ASN A 22 16.68 24.39 -9.45
C ASN A 22 15.44 25.30 -9.27
N SER A 23 14.38 24.80 -8.66
CA SER A 23 13.21 25.57 -8.27
C SER A 23 13.25 25.73 -6.76
N ASP A 24 13.01 26.94 -6.25
CA ASP A 24 12.85 27.22 -4.82
C ASP A 24 11.90 26.21 -4.17
N ILE A 25 12.48 25.16 -3.57
CA ILE A 25 11.75 24.01 -3.05
C ILE A 25 10.99 24.41 -1.76
N ASP A 26 11.02 25.67 -1.36
CA ASP A 26 10.39 26.18 -0.15
C ASP A 26 8.86 26.18 -0.24
N ASN A 27 8.29 26.05 -1.45
CA ASN A 27 6.83 25.97 -1.68
C ASN A 27 6.35 24.64 -2.27
N ALA A 28 7.25 23.69 -2.58
CA ALA A 28 6.86 22.39 -3.14
C ALA A 28 6.34 21.46 -2.03
N ALA A 29 5.02 21.56 -1.79
CA ALA A 29 4.17 20.65 -1.02
C ALA A 29 4.82 20.06 0.24
N ALA A 30 4.63 20.74 1.37
CA ALA A 30 4.97 20.26 2.71
C ALA A 30 4.18 18.99 3.09
N GLY A 31 4.52 17.83 2.52
CA GLY A 31 3.98 16.52 2.91
C GLY A 31 2.44 16.42 2.89
N LYS A 32 1.76 17.25 2.09
CA LYS A 32 0.31 17.26 2.01
C LYS A 32 -0.12 16.27 0.94
N ALA A 33 -0.72 15.16 1.38
CA ALA A 33 -1.46 14.28 0.49
C ALA A 33 -2.67 15.03 -0.07
N SER A 34 -2.84 15.00 -1.40
CA SER A 34 -4.09 15.43 -2.02
C SER A 34 -4.92 14.23 -2.41
N TYR A 35 -6.22 14.27 -2.13
CA TYR A 35 -7.18 13.28 -2.60
C TYR A 35 -8.51 13.95 -2.89
N LYS A 36 -9.31 13.35 -3.78
CA LYS A 36 -10.67 13.80 -4.05
C LYS A 36 -11.64 12.73 -3.58
N VAL A 37 -12.50 13.08 -2.64
CA VAL A 37 -13.65 12.24 -2.27
C VAL A 37 -14.76 12.55 -3.29
N SER A 38 -14.96 11.64 -4.25
CA SER A 38 -15.90 11.82 -5.37
C SER A 38 -17.34 11.43 -5.03
N SER A 39 -17.50 10.54 -4.08
CA SER A 39 -18.79 10.01 -3.61
C SER A 39 -18.72 9.80 -2.11
N ASP A 40 -19.74 10.25 -1.40
CA ASP A 40 -19.89 9.94 0.02
C ASP A 40 -19.95 8.41 0.17
N ARG A 41 -19.20 7.90 1.14
CA ARG A 41 -19.23 6.49 1.48
C ARG A 41 -20.27 6.24 2.56
N GLY A 42 -20.65 4.97 2.71
CA GLY A 42 -21.56 4.60 3.79
C GLY A 42 -23.05 4.77 3.51
N CYS A 43 -23.44 4.68 2.25
CA CYS A 43 -24.85 4.55 1.90
C CYS A 43 -25.35 3.15 2.26
N TYR A 44 -25.91 3.02 3.47
CA TYR A 44 -26.54 1.77 3.88
C TYR A 44 -27.81 1.52 3.06
N LYS A 45 -27.78 0.49 2.22
CA LYS A 45 -28.96 -0.01 1.50
C LYS A 45 -29.83 -0.79 2.48
N ASN A 46 -30.78 -0.11 3.08
CA ASN A 46 -31.80 -0.76 3.89
C ASN A 46 -32.72 -1.56 2.95
N HIS A 47 -32.58 -2.89 2.92
CA HIS A 47 -33.45 -3.76 2.12
C HIS A 47 -34.92 -3.72 2.57
N ASP A 48 -35.18 -3.27 3.79
CA ASP A 48 -36.52 -3.06 4.34
C ASP A 48 -36.73 -1.59 4.72
N SER A 49 -37.53 -0.91 3.90
CA SER A 49 -38.33 0.27 4.27
C SER A 49 -37.61 1.61 4.57
N LYS A 50 -37.93 2.61 3.74
CA LYS A 50 -37.73 4.07 3.92
C LYS A 50 -36.28 4.59 3.85
N GLY A 51 -35.77 4.66 2.61
CA GLY A 51 -34.72 5.58 2.19
C GLY A 51 -33.30 5.13 2.57
N ASP A 52 -32.39 5.20 1.61
CA ASP A 52 -30.96 5.05 1.86
C ASP A 52 -30.55 6.10 2.90
N ARG A 53 -30.08 5.65 4.08
CA ARG A 53 -29.50 6.54 5.08
C ARG A 53 -28.03 6.73 4.74
N CYS A 54 -27.75 7.56 3.76
CA CYS A 54 -26.39 8.00 3.47
C CYS A 54 -25.99 9.05 4.53
N HIS A 55 -24.86 8.85 5.19
CA HIS A 55 -24.25 9.87 6.04
C HIS A 55 -23.47 10.88 5.18
N GLU A 56 -24.19 11.62 4.31
CA GLU A 56 -23.68 12.51 3.24
C GLU A 56 -22.82 13.72 3.71
N LYS A 57 -22.39 13.77 4.99
CA LYS A 57 -21.70 14.92 5.59
C LYS A 57 -20.60 14.57 6.59
N THR A 58 -20.26 13.29 6.74
CA THR A 58 -19.22 12.88 7.70
C THR A 58 -18.02 12.35 6.93
N LEU A 59 -16.84 12.96 7.17
CA LEU A 59 -15.57 12.45 6.65
C LEU A 59 -14.92 11.53 7.69
N VAL A 60 -14.72 10.27 7.35
CA VAL A 60 -14.08 9.27 8.22
C VAL A 60 -12.69 8.92 7.67
N ILE A 61 -11.67 9.15 8.49
CA ILE A 61 -10.28 8.86 8.13
C ILE A 61 -9.71 7.79 9.08
N LEU A 62 -9.26 6.68 8.52
CA LEU A 62 -8.58 5.61 9.26
C LEU A 62 -7.06 5.79 9.15
N ALA A 63 -6.39 5.94 10.29
CA ALA A 63 -4.93 6.07 10.36
C ALA A 63 -4.26 4.79 10.89
N LEU A 64 -3.42 4.16 10.07
CA LEU A 64 -2.75 2.90 10.37
C LEU A 64 -1.24 3.09 10.55
N SER A 65 -0.77 2.86 11.77
CA SER A 65 0.63 3.06 12.13
C SER A 65 1.57 1.98 11.57
N GLY A 66 2.86 2.29 11.58
CA GLY A 66 3.94 1.39 11.21
C GLY A 66 4.38 0.49 12.36
N GLY A 67 5.14 -0.54 12.04
CA GLY A 67 5.65 -1.51 13.03
C GLY A 67 5.86 -2.91 12.47
N GLY A 68 6.19 -3.01 11.17
CA GLY A 68 6.43 -4.29 10.48
C GLY A 68 5.22 -5.23 10.51
N SER A 69 5.48 -6.53 10.57
CA SER A 69 4.43 -7.57 10.55
C SER A 69 3.44 -7.47 11.72
N ARG A 70 3.87 -6.98 12.89
CA ARG A 70 2.97 -6.77 14.04
C ARG A 70 1.93 -5.70 13.73
N ALA A 71 2.34 -4.57 13.18
CA ALA A 71 1.42 -3.53 12.76
C ALA A 71 0.50 -4.03 11.63
N ALA A 72 1.03 -4.75 10.65
CA ALA A 72 0.23 -5.34 9.58
C ALA A 72 -0.90 -6.23 10.12
N TYR A 73 -0.58 -7.17 11.03
CA TYR A 73 -1.57 -8.07 11.61
C TYR A 73 -2.58 -7.33 12.51
N PHE A 74 -2.12 -6.37 13.31
CA PHE A 74 -2.97 -5.59 14.18
C PHE A 74 -3.94 -4.72 13.38
N SER A 75 -3.43 -3.92 12.43
CA SER A 75 -4.23 -3.07 11.55
C SER A 75 -5.26 -3.88 10.76
N ALA A 76 -4.86 -5.03 10.21
CA ALA A 76 -5.79 -5.91 9.51
C ALA A 76 -6.90 -6.43 10.43
N SER A 77 -6.56 -6.82 11.65
CA SER A 77 -7.55 -7.28 12.62
C SER A 77 -8.51 -6.17 13.00
N VAL A 78 -8.02 -4.94 13.23
CA VAL A 78 -8.87 -3.78 13.50
C VAL A 78 -9.83 -3.52 12.33
N MET A 79 -9.34 -3.53 11.09
CA MET A 79 -10.18 -3.35 9.90
C MET A 79 -11.29 -4.40 9.82
N LEU A 80 -10.96 -5.68 10.06
CA LEU A 80 -11.95 -6.77 10.08
C LEU A 80 -12.97 -6.65 11.22
N GLU A 81 -12.58 -6.09 12.37
CA GLU A 81 -13.50 -5.83 13.47
C GLU A 81 -14.39 -4.61 13.21
N LEU A 82 -13.92 -3.60 12.45
CA LEU A 82 -14.75 -2.47 12.03
C LEU A 82 -15.94 -2.91 11.16
N GLU A 83 -15.80 -4.02 10.42
CA GLU A 83 -16.91 -4.63 9.67
C GLU A 83 -18.00 -5.24 10.57
N LYS A 84 -17.65 -5.60 11.81
CA LYS A 84 -18.49 -6.41 12.70
C LYS A 84 -19.04 -5.65 13.90
N VAL A 85 -18.34 -4.62 14.36
CA VAL A 85 -18.62 -3.96 15.63
C VAL A 85 -20.05 -3.41 15.74
N PHE A 86 -20.64 -2.97 14.63
CA PHE A 86 -22.01 -2.48 14.56
C PHE A 86 -22.89 -3.33 13.63
N SER A 87 -22.55 -4.60 13.39
CA SER A 87 -23.28 -5.46 12.47
C SER A 87 -24.72 -5.73 12.91
N GLU A 88 -25.00 -5.71 14.23
CA GLU A 88 -26.37 -5.84 14.78
C GLU A 88 -27.25 -4.64 14.41
N GLU A 89 -26.65 -3.48 14.20
CA GLU A 89 -27.31 -2.25 13.72
C GLU A 89 -27.34 -2.18 12.19
N GLY A 90 -26.82 -3.21 11.52
CA GLY A 90 -26.64 -3.28 10.09
C GLY A 90 -25.43 -2.49 9.58
N LEU A 91 -24.66 -1.81 10.42
CA LEU A 91 -23.62 -0.88 9.98
C LEU A 91 -22.26 -1.57 9.81
N ASN A 92 -21.68 -1.48 8.60
CA ASN A 92 -20.29 -1.81 8.34
C ASN A 92 -19.43 -0.54 8.41
N LEU A 93 -18.79 -0.31 9.56
CA LEU A 93 -18.01 0.92 9.77
C LEU A 93 -16.76 1.01 8.88
N LEU A 94 -16.26 -0.12 8.36
CA LEU A 94 -15.13 -0.10 7.43
C LEU A 94 -15.55 0.46 6.05
N GLU A 95 -16.78 0.20 5.61
CA GLU A 95 -17.31 0.72 4.35
C GLU A 95 -17.51 2.24 4.39
N GLU A 96 -17.80 2.80 5.57
CA GLU A 96 -17.92 4.24 5.86
C GLU A 96 -16.59 5.00 5.78
N VAL A 97 -15.43 4.32 5.79
CA VAL A 97 -14.12 4.97 5.80
C VAL A 97 -13.85 5.62 4.43
N ASP A 98 -13.73 6.95 4.37
CA ASP A 98 -13.42 7.69 3.13
C ASP A 98 -11.95 7.62 2.75
N VAL A 99 -11.06 7.59 3.74
CA VAL A 99 -9.61 7.68 3.53
C VAL A 99 -8.88 6.76 4.49
N ILE A 100 -7.93 5.99 3.97
CA ILE A 100 -6.97 5.22 4.77
C ILE A 100 -5.58 5.85 4.61
N SER A 101 -5.10 6.45 5.69
CA SER A 101 -3.71 6.91 5.80
C SER A 101 -2.88 5.86 6.51
N SER A 102 -1.76 5.43 5.92
CA SER A 102 -0.96 4.34 6.49
C SER A 102 0.53 4.55 6.31
N VAL A 103 1.33 3.86 7.13
CA VAL A 103 2.79 3.83 6.99
C VAL A 103 3.34 2.41 7.21
N SER A 104 4.40 2.06 6.47
CA SER A 104 5.17 0.81 6.66
C SER A 104 4.26 -0.44 6.71
N GLY A 105 4.35 -1.26 7.77
CA GLY A 105 3.56 -2.48 7.90
C GLY A 105 2.03 -2.28 7.90
N GLY A 106 1.54 -1.14 8.42
CA GLY A 106 0.12 -0.81 8.38
C GLY A 106 -0.40 -0.55 6.97
N SER A 107 0.49 -0.26 6.02
CA SER A 107 0.15 -0.09 4.60
C SER A 107 -0.19 -1.39 3.89
N LEU A 108 0.25 -2.55 4.40
CA LEU A 108 -0.04 -3.84 3.78
C LEU A 108 -1.56 -4.13 3.77
N PRO A 109 -2.29 -4.13 4.91
CA PRO A 109 -3.73 -4.31 4.88
C PRO A 109 -4.47 -3.13 4.24
N ALA A 110 -3.97 -1.90 4.39
CA ALA A 110 -4.56 -0.71 3.76
C ALA A 110 -4.64 -0.85 2.23
N ALA A 111 -3.49 -1.13 1.61
CA ALA A 111 -3.38 -1.30 0.17
C ALA A 111 -4.10 -2.57 -0.29
N TYR A 112 -4.02 -3.67 0.47
CA TYR A 112 -4.77 -4.89 0.14
C TYR A 112 -6.28 -4.65 0.12
N TYR A 113 -6.82 -3.90 1.08
CA TYR A 113 -8.24 -3.52 1.08
C TYR A 113 -8.58 -2.69 -0.16
N ALA A 114 -7.77 -1.66 -0.47
CA ALA A 114 -8.03 -0.75 -1.58
C ALA A 114 -7.99 -1.41 -2.98
N VAL A 115 -7.27 -2.52 -3.15
CA VAL A 115 -7.22 -3.28 -4.42
C VAL A 115 -8.15 -4.49 -4.45
N SER A 116 -8.68 -4.93 -3.31
CA SER A 116 -9.50 -6.14 -3.20
C SER A 116 -10.98 -5.84 -3.36
N ARG A 117 -11.73 -6.76 -3.96
CA ARG A 117 -13.19 -6.66 -4.08
C ARG A 117 -13.89 -7.20 -2.84
N ASP A 118 -15.15 -6.84 -2.65
CA ASP A 118 -15.95 -7.46 -1.59
C ASP A 118 -16.12 -8.95 -1.85
N ARG A 119 -16.24 -9.71 -0.76
CA ARG A 119 -16.35 -11.17 -0.80
C ARG A 119 -17.49 -11.63 -1.71
N ASP A 120 -18.63 -10.98 -1.58
CA ASP A 120 -19.88 -11.35 -2.26
C ASP A 120 -20.06 -10.64 -3.61
N ASP A 121 -19.13 -9.76 -3.98
CA ASP A 121 -19.16 -9.09 -5.28
C ASP A 121 -18.61 -10.01 -6.38
N ASN A 122 -19.52 -10.61 -7.15
CA ASN A 122 -19.20 -11.45 -8.31
C ASN A 122 -19.06 -10.66 -9.62
N SER A 123 -19.06 -9.32 -9.58
CA SER A 123 -18.82 -8.51 -10.77
C SER A 123 -17.42 -8.78 -11.33
N TYR A 124 -17.29 -8.70 -12.65
CA TYR A 124 -15.99 -8.80 -13.30
C TYR A 124 -15.16 -7.57 -12.91
N ARG A 125 -14.27 -7.74 -11.92
CA ARG A 125 -13.34 -6.71 -11.47
C ARG A 125 -11.93 -6.96 -11.99
N MET A 126 -11.16 -5.88 -12.08
CA MET A 126 -9.73 -5.93 -12.40
C MET A 126 -8.87 -6.53 -11.26
N THR A 127 -9.49 -7.22 -10.30
CA THR A 127 -8.84 -7.93 -9.19
C THR A 127 -9.43 -9.32 -9.00
N ASP A 128 -8.56 -10.28 -8.73
CA ASP A 128 -8.91 -11.62 -8.28
C ASP A 128 -8.96 -11.73 -6.76
N ARG A 129 -8.50 -10.70 -6.03
CA ARG A 129 -8.39 -10.72 -4.58
C ARG A 129 -9.69 -10.27 -3.94
N ALA A 130 -10.23 -11.10 -3.06
CA ALA A 130 -11.34 -10.75 -2.21
C ALA A 130 -10.83 -10.27 -0.84
N TRP A 131 -11.50 -9.27 -0.28
CA TRP A 131 -11.40 -8.93 1.13
C TRP A 131 -12.16 -10.00 1.92
N ASP A 132 -11.41 -10.94 2.50
CA ASP A 132 -11.94 -12.05 3.27
C ASP A 132 -11.06 -12.28 4.49
N GLU A 133 -11.67 -12.47 5.66
CA GLU A 133 -10.97 -12.59 6.94
C GLU A 133 -9.89 -13.68 6.92
N ALA A 134 -10.20 -14.88 6.40
CA ALA A 134 -9.25 -15.99 6.39
C ALA A 134 -8.05 -15.67 5.49
N THR A 135 -8.31 -15.07 4.34
CA THR A 135 -7.28 -14.65 3.38
C THR A 135 -6.42 -13.53 3.93
N VAL A 136 -7.04 -12.47 4.45
CA VAL A 136 -6.35 -11.32 5.07
C VAL A 136 -5.46 -11.78 6.22
N ARG A 137 -6.00 -12.56 7.16
CA ARG A 137 -5.22 -13.08 8.31
C ARG A 137 -4.05 -13.96 7.85
N LYS A 138 -4.25 -14.79 6.82
CA LYS A 138 -3.19 -15.63 6.25
C LYS A 138 -2.07 -14.79 5.64
N LEU A 139 -2.40 -13.77 4.85
CA LEU A 139 -1.43 -12.87 4.22
C LEU A 139 -0.65 -12.07 5.26
N MET A 140 -1.35 -11.47 6.24
CA MET A 140 -0.70 -10.61 7.25
C MET A 140 0.16 -11.37 8.26
N ARG A 141 -0.06 -12.69 8.43
CA ARG A 141 0.81 -13.58 9.22
C ARG A 141 2.06 -14.04 8.48
N LYS A 142 2.15 -13.82 7.17
CA LYS A 142 3.25 -14.34 6.35
C LYS A 142 4.57 -13.68 6.73
N ASN A 143 5.64 -14.47 6.79
CA ASN A 143 6.98 -13.97 7.09
C ASN A 143 7.64 -13.39 5.83
N TYR A 144 7.24 -12.16 5.46
CA TYR A 144 7.81 -11.43 4.33
C TYR A 144 9.30 -11.11 4.51
N LEU A 145 9.74 -10.81 5.74
CA LEU A 145 11.16 -10.59 6.05
C LEU A 145 12.02 -11.83 5.77
N GLY A 146 11.54 -13.01 6.13
CA GLY A 146 12.22 -14.26 5.83
C GLY A 146 12.24 -14.58 4.33
N ALA A 147 11.16 -14.27 3.61
CA ALA A 147 11.11 -14.40 2.15
C ALA A 147 12.09 -13.45 1.45
N TRP A 148 12.13 -12.20 1.89
CA TRP A 148 13.08 -11.17 1.46
C TRP A 148 14.53 -11.59 1.73
N PHE A 149 14.84 -12.04 2.96
CA PHE A 149 16.17 -12.50 3.32
C PHE A 149 16.62 -13.67 2.44
N ARG A 150 15.76 -14.67 2.22
CA ARG A 150 16.08 -15.79 1.33
C ARG A 150 16.32 -15.33 -0.11
N ARG A 151 15.53 -14.38 -0.63
CA ARG A 151 15.69 -13.85 -2.00
C ARG A 151 16.99 -13.10 -2.22
N TRP A 152 17.59 -12.56 -1.17
CA TRP A 152 18.91 -11.94 -1.26
C TRP A 152 20.01 -12.93 -1.69
N PHE A 153 19.85 -14.21 -1.35
CA PHE A 153 20.82 -15.26 -1.69
C PHE A 153 20.53 -15.99 -3.01
N TRP A 154 19.55 -15.54 -3.79
CA TRP A 154 19.30 -16.15 -5.10
C TRP A 154 20.32 -15.65 -6.12
N PRO A 155 21.00 -16.53 -6.89
CA PRO A 155 22.08 -16.15 -7.80
C PRO A 155 21.72 -15.04 -8.79
N GLN A 156 20.49 -15.03 -9.31
CA GLN A 156 20.05 -14.00 -10.26
C GLN A 156 19.85 -12.63 -9.60
N ASN A 157 19.42 -12.59 -8.34
CA ASN A 157 19.26 -11.33 -7.59
C ASN A 157 20.62 -10.76 -7.19
N ILE A 158 21.58 -11.63 -6.84
CA ILE A 158 22.97 -11.24 -6.62
C ILE A 158 23.54 -10.66 -7.92
N TYR A 159 23.38 -11.33 -9.06
CA TYR A 159 23.85 -10.79 -10.34
C TYR A 159 23.22 -9.42 -10.66
N ARG A 160 21.90 -9.28 -10.54
CA ARG A 160 21.21 -7.99 -10.75
C ARG A 160 21.73 -6.91 -9.80
N TYR A 161 21.85 -7.20 -8.52
CA TYR A 161 22.34 -6.25 -7.51
C TYR A 161 23.74 -5.71 -7.83
N TRP A 162 24.63 -6.53 -8.38
CA TRP A 162 26.00 -6.13 -8.71
C TRP A 162 26.11 -5.38 -10.05
N PHE A 163 25.25 -5.69 -11.02
CA PHE A 163 25.40 -5.21 -12.40
C PHE A 163 24.28 -4.25 -12.87
N THR A 164 23.28 -3.94 -12.03
CA THR A 164 22.20 -3.01 -12.34
C THR A 164 21.90 -2.05 -11.17
N ALA A 165 20.87 -1.21 -11.33
CA ALA A 165 20.34 -0.33 -10.29
C ALA A 165 19.55 -1.06 -9.18
N TYR A 166 19.43 -2.39 -9.29
CA TYR A 166 18.56 -3.22 -8.46
C TYR A 166 19.01 -3.21 -6.99
N ASP A 167 18.11 -2.82 -6.09
CA ASP A 167 18.39 -2.62 -4.68
C ASP A 167 17.56 -3.52 -3.74
N ARG A 168 17.74 -3.31 -2.43
CA ARG A 168 17.05 -4.09 -1.40
C ARG A 168 15.54 -3.85 -1.35
N SER A 169 15.09 -2.69 -1.80
CA SER A 169 13.69 -2.28 -1.90
C SER A 169 13.04 -2.95 -3.09
N ASP A 170 13.75 -3.11 -4.20
CA ASP A 170 13.28 -3.89 -5.36
C ASP A 170 13.02 -5.36 -4.98
N ILE A 171 13.94 -5.97 -4.23
CA ILE A 171 13.73 -7.34 -3.71
C ILE A 171 12.48 -7.41 -2.81
N MET A 172 12.23 -6.37 -2.01
CA MET A 172 11.04 -6.32 -1.17
C MET A 172 9.76 -6.11 -1.99
N ALA A 173 9.81 -5.28 -3.03
CA ALA A 173 8.72 -5.09 -3.97
C ALA A 173 8.35 -6.42 -4.64
N ASP A 174 9.35 -7.16 -5.14
CA ASP A 174 9.15 -8.51 -5.70
C ASP A 174 8.51 -9.45 -4.66
N VAL A 175 8.94 -9.39 -3.40
CA VAL A 175 8.35 -10.20 -2.31
C VAL A 175 6.88 -9.88 -2.15
N PHE A 176 6.47 -8.61 -2.16
CA PHE A 176 5.07 -8.27 -2.05
C PHE A 176 4.28 -8.62 -3.30
N ALA A 177 4.82 -8.36 -4.50
CA ALA A 177 4.23 -8.75 -5.78
C ALA A 177 3.88 -10.25 -5.79
N ASP A 178 4.83 -11.12 -5.48
CA ASP A 178 4.62 -12.57 -5.58
C ASP A 178 3.82 -13.20 -4.44
N ASN A 179 3.59 -12.49 -3.34
CA ASN A 179 3.08 -13.10 -2.10
C ASN A 179 1.89 -12.38 -1.47
N LEU A 180 1.62 -11.15 -1.86
CA LEU A 180 0.55 -10.30 -1.35
C LEU A 180 -0.29 -9.73 -2.49
N TYR A 181 0.35 -9.29 -3.57
CA TYR A 181 -0.27 -8.63 -4.71
C TYR A 181 -0.23 -9.47 -6.00
N ASP A 182 -0.16 -10.79 -5.87
CA ASP A 182 -0.11 -11.70 -6.99
C ASP A 182 -1.49 -11.80 -7.64
N SER A 183 -1.55 -11.79 -8.98
CA SER A 183 -2.78 -12.05 -9.74
C SER A 183 -2.83 -13.51 -10.22
N LYS A 184 -3.98 -13.95 -10.76
CA LYS A 184 -4.08 -15.28 -11.36
C LYS A 184 -3.19 -15.44 -12.60
N PHE A 185 -2.79 -14.33 -13.24
CA PHE A 185 -1.99 -14.34 -14.45
C PHE A 185 -0.53 -13.99 -14.11
N PRO A 186 0.42 -14.93 -14.31
CA PRO A 186 1.82 -14.68 -14.03
C PRO A 186 2.33 -13.45 -14.80
N GLY A 187 3.00 -12.52 -14.11
CA GLY A 187 3.57 -11.31 -14.72
C GLY A 187 2.66 -10.09 -14.74
N PHE A 188 1.47 -10.16 -14.12
CA PHE A 188 0.61 -9.00 -13.88
C PHE A 188 0.46 -8.79 -12.37
N ASP A 189 1.18 -7.81 -11.83
CA ASP A 189 1.10 -7.45 -10.42
C ASP A 189 0.07 -6.33 -10.21
N TYR A 190 -0.47 -6.18 -8.99
CA TYR A 190 -1.30 -5.02 -8.68
C TYR A 190 -0.43 -3.77 -8.52
N ASP A 191 -0.79 -2.72 -9.27
CA ASP A 191 -0.21 -1.39 -9.20
C ASP A 191 -1.24 -0.37 -8.69
N PHE A 192 -0.85 0.92 -8.64
CA PHE A 192 -1.75 2.00 -8.22
C PHE A 192 -2.94 2.22 -9.16
N SER A 193 -2.86 1.80 -10.43
CA SER A 193 -4.00 1.88 -11.37
C SER A 193 -5.13 0.92 -11.01
N ARG A 194 -4.83 -0.16 -10.27
CA ARG A 194 -5.78 -1.19 -9.85
C ARG A 194 -6.55 -0.84 -8.58
N LEU A 195 -6.30 0.32 -7.98
CA LEU A 195 -7.10 0.83 -6.87
C LEU A 195 -8.55 1.04 -7.33
N GLN A 196 -9.48 0.48 -6.57
CA GLN A 196 -10.90 0.49 -6.94
C GLN A 196 -11.55 1.81 -6.51
N GLU A 197 -12.46 2.33 -7.35
CA GLU A 197 -13.13 3.61 -7.08
C GLU A 197 -14.15 3.50 -5.94
N ASP A 198 -14.69 2.30 -5.70
CA ASP A 198 -15.59 2.02 -4.59
C ASP A 198 -14.86 1.64 -3.30
N ARG A 199 -13.52 1.76 -3.25
CA ARG A 199 -12.72 1.60 -2.03
C ARG A 199 -12.28 2.97 -1.47
N PRO A 200 -11.90 3.05 -0.19
CA PRO A 200 -11.42 4.30 0.41
C PRO A 200 -10.18 4.83 -0.32
N ASN A 201 -10.01 6.15 -0.33
CA ASN A 201 -8.80 6.77 -0.86
C ASN A 201 -7.58 6.33 -0.05
N LEU A 202 -6.57 5.82 -0.72
CA LEU A 202 -5.36 5.29 -0.09
C LEU A 202 -4.25 6.35 -0.06
N VAL A 203 -3.76 6.64 1.14
CA VAL A 203 -2.59 7.50 1.37
C VAL A 203 -1.48 6.66 2.01
N LEU A 204 -0.40 6.43 1.26
CA LEU A 204 0.79 5.76 1.79
C LEU A 204 1.84 6.82 2.13
N ASN A 205 2.18 6.97 3.41
CA ASN A 205 3.19 7.95 3.81
C ASN A 205 4.56 7.29 3.95
N ALA A 206 5.56 8.05 3.53
CA ALA A 206 6.97 7.73 3.60
C ALA A 206 7.76 8.95 4.08
N THR A 207 9.02 8.73 4.41
CA THR A 207 9.95 9.79 4.82
C THR A 207 11.01 9.95 3.75
N ASN A 208 11.26 11.19 3.32
CA ASN A 208 12.41 11.49 2.49
C ASN A 208 13.69 11.38 3.33
N GLY A 209 14.50 10.36 3.03
CA GLY A 209 15.77 10.08 3.68
C GLY A 209 17.01 10.47 2.88
N THR A 210 16.86 11.05 1.68
CA THR A 210 17.98 11.24 0.73
C THR A 210 18.51 12.66 0.64
N MET A 211 17.84 13.65 1.24
CA MET A 211 18.22 15.06 1.14
C MET A 211 18.73 15.61 2.48
N GLY A 212 20.02 15.94 2.59
CA GLY A 212 20.67 16.36 3.85
C GLY A 212 19.90 17.40 4.67
N ALA A 213 19.58 18.57 4.11
CA ALA A 213 18.86 19.64 4.81
C ALA A 213 17.34 19.39 4.98
N ARG A 214 16.80 18.32 4.37
CA ARG A 214 15.38 17.93 4.40
C ARG A 214 15.18 16.47 4.83
N PHE A 215 16.12 15.94 5.60
CA PHE A 215 15.99 14.62 6.20
C PHE A 215 14.81 14.65 7.17
N GLY A 216 13.86 13.72 6.99
CA GLY A 216 12.70 13.63 7.88
C GLY A 216 11.42 14.29 7.37
N HIS A 217 11.44 14.96 6.21
CA HIS A 217 10.19 15.45 5.60
C HIS A 217 9.32 14.28 5.15
N THR A 218 8.01 14.44 5.32
CA THR A 218 7.03 13.46 4.87
C THR A 218 6.79 13.57 3.36
N PHE A 219 6.64 12.42 2.73
CA PHE A 219 6.21 12.27 1.35
C PHE A 219 5.02 11.32 1.34
N SER A 220 3.95 11.67 0.65
CA SER A 220 2.74 10.86 0.60
C SER A 220 2.50 10.42 -0.84
N PHE A 221 2.27 9.12 -1.02
CA PHE A 221 1.87 8.53 -2.29
C PHE A 221 0.34 8.45 -2.32
N THR A 222 -0.26 9.13 -3.29
CA THR A 222 -1.69 9.13 -3.60
C THR A 222 -1.86 9.01 -5.12
N LYS A 223 -3.00 8.47 -5.58
CA LYS A 223 -3.29 8.33 -7.01
C LYS A 223 -3.30 9.69 -7.71
N GLU A 224 -3.82 10.71 -7.04
CA GLU A 224 -3.95 12.07 -7.54
C GLU A 224 -2.59 12.76 -7.65
N ASP A 225 -1.70 12.59 -6.68
CA ASP A 225 -0.38 13.23 -6.74
C ASP A 225 0.50 12.58 -7.81
N PHE A 226 0.40 11.26 -8.04
CA PHE A 226 1.04 10.62 -9.21
C PHE A 226 0.49 11.14 -10.54
N SER A 227 -0.83 11.31 -10.64
CA SER A 227 -1.48 11.82 -11.85
C SER A 227 -1.03 13.25 -12.17
N LYS A 228 -0.88 14.11 -11.14
CA LYS A 228 -0.37 15.49 -11.31
C LYS A 228 1.08 15.54 -11.79
N LEU A 229 1.89 14.56 -11.40
CA LEU A 229 3.28 14.44 -11.83
C LEU A 229 3.41 13.92 -13.27
N GLY A 230 2.30 13.54 -13.92
CA GLY A 230 2.33 12.89 -15.22
C GLY A 230 2.96 11.49 -15.17
N SER A 231 2.99 10.86 -13.99
CA SER A 231 3.50 9.51 -13.82
C SER A 231 2.46 8.51 -14.30
N ASP A 232 2.89 7.54 -15.11
CA ASP A 232 2.05 6.40 -15.47
C ASP A 232 1.85 5.53 -14.22
N ILE A 233 0.62 5.45 -13.72
CA ILE A 233 0.28 4.64 -12.52
C ILE A 233 0.11 3.15 -12.84
N SER A 234 0.21 2.77 -14.12
CA SER A 234 0.18 1.39 -14.60
C SER A 234 1.57 0.79 -14.85
N ARG A 235 2.65 1.54 -14.54
CA ARG A 235 4.05 1.16 -14.83
C ARG A 235 5.04 1.63 -13.78
#